data_AF-A0A957YS58-F1
#
_entry.id   AF-A0A957YS58-F1
#
_cell.length_a   1.000
_cell.length_b   1.000
_cell.length_c   1.000
_cell.angle_alpha   90.00
_cell.angle_beta   90.00
_cell.angle_gamma   90.00
#
_symmetry.space_group_name_H-M   'P 1'
#
loop_
_entity.id
_entity.type
_entity.pdbx_description
1 polymer ?
#
loop_
_entity_poly.entity_id
_entity_poly.type
_entity_poly.pdbx_seq_one_letter_code
_entity_poly.pdbx_strand_id
1 'polypeptide(L)'
;MNKRSQTDTPNAVLEWLLDSDPSIRWQVMRDLTNAPDQEVTAERIKIATEGWGAQLLALQGADGSWAGTAWNHGWNSTMHVLWLLREMGLDSASDEARHAVGLVRDNVHWMGWDWDGSWRGEDFVGNPFFAGEVEPCINGQVMAGGAYFHQDCQRILDRLLAEQLSDGGWNCEAENGSTRSSFNTTICVLEALLEYELAGGND
;
A
#
# COMPACT_ATOMS: atom_id res chain seq x y z
N MET A 1 6.10 41.59 -32.67
CA MET A 1 6.68 40.32 -32.19
C MET A 1 6.58 40.30 -30.67
N ASN A 2 5.60 39.56 -30.16
CA ASN A 2 5.30 39.45 -28.74
C ASN A 2 6.45 38.74 -28.01
N LYS A 3 7.08 39.43 -27.07
CA LYS A 3 7.86 38.80 -26.00
C LYS A 3 6.87 38.03 -25.12
N ARG A 4 6.96 36.71 -25.13
CA ARG A 4 6.34 35.90 -24.07
C ARG A 4 7.00 36.28 -22.75
N SER A 5 6.26 37.01 -21.91
CA SER A 5 6.57 37.19 -20.51
C SER A 5 6.29 35.86 -19.81
N GLN A 6 7.32 35.03 -19.66
CA GLN A 6 7.26 33.84 -18.82
C GLN A 6 7.59 34.30 -17.39
N THR A 7 6.54 34.66 -16.66
CA THR A 7 6.58 34.80 -15.20
C THR A 7 5.75 33.66 -14.63
N ASP A 8 6.27 32.43 -14.73
CA ASP A 8 5.80 31.35 -13.87
C ASP A 8 6.43 31.57 -12.49
N THR A 9 5.79 32.43 -11.71
CA THR A 9 6.11 32.64 -10.29
C THR A 9 5.78 31.35 -9.52
N PRO A 10 6.59 30.95 -8.52
CA PRO A 10 6.33 29.77 -7.66
C PRO A 10 4.90 29.67 -7.12
N ASN A 11 4.21 30.81 -7.00
CA ASN A 11 2.83 30.88 -6.56
C ASN A 11 1.82 30.24 -7.53
N ALA A 12 2.03 30.32 -8.86
CA ALA A 12 1.09 29.73 -9.83
C ALA A 12 1.16 28.20 -9.85
N VAL A 13 2.36 27.63 -9.67
CA VAL A 13 2.56 26.18 -9.57
C VAL A 13 1.96 25.64 -8.27
N LEU A 14 2.14 26.36 -7.15
CA LEU A 14 1.56 25.98 -5.87
C LEU A 14 0.03 26.05 -5.91
N GLU A 15 -0.55 27.11 -6.49
CA GLU A 15 -2.00 27.22 -6.69
C GLU A 15 -2.56 26.05 -7.53
N TRP A 16 -1.86 25.64 -8.58
CA TRP A 16 -2.25 24.48 -9.40
C TRP A 16 -2.19 23.15 -8.62
N LEU A 17 -1.13 22.94 -7.83
CA LEU A 17 -1.01 21.76 -6.97
C LEU A 17 -2.08 21.72 -5.86
N LEU A 18 -2.48 22.88 -5.34
CA LEU A 18 -3.56 23.00 -4.37
C LEU A 18 -4.96 22.89 -5.01
N ASP A 19 -5.11 23.14 -6.31
CA ASP A 19 -6.33 22.89 -7.08
C ASP A 19 -6.33 21.47 -7.67
N SER A 20 -6.13 20.48 -6.81
CA SER A 20 -6.02 19.06 -7.17
C SER A 20 -6.86 18.17 -6.27
N ASP A 21 -6.93 16.87 -6.60
CA ASP A 21 -7.59 15.84 -5.81
C ASP A 21 -7.14 15.86 -4.34
N PRO A 22 -8.02 15.57 -3.35
CA PRO A 22 -7.64 15.50 -1.94
C PRO A 22 -6.37 14.70 -1.71
N SER A 23 -6.19 13.55 -2.38
CA SER A 23 -5.01 12.67 -2.26
C SER A 23 -3.68 13.36 -2.60
N ILE A 24 -3.69 14.43 -3.38
CA ILE A 24 -2.52 15.27 -3.67
C ILE A 24 -2.51 16.49 -2.74
N ARG A 25 -3.66 17.17 -2.62
CA ARG A 25 -3.78 18.48 -1.98
C ARG A 25 -3.33 18.48 -0.52
N TRP A 26 -3.68 17.46 0.26
CA TRP A 26 -3.28 17.41 1.68
C TRP A 26 -1.75 17.29 1.83
N GLN A 27 -1.08 16.59 0.92
CA GLN A 27 0.38 16.42 0.92
C GLN A 27 1.08 17.72 0.55
N VAL A 28 0.54 18.44 -0.45
CA VAL A 28 1.01 19.78 -0.82
C VAL A 28 0.86 20.73 0.36
N MET A 29 -0.27 20.71 1.05
CA MET A 29 -0.48 21.50 2.26
C MET A 29 0.55 21.16 3.35
N ARG A 30 0.78 19.87 3.62
CA ARG A 30 1.74 19.38 4.63
C ARG A 30 3.18 19.81 4.32
N ASP A 31 3.62 19.60 3.08
CA ASP A 31 5.05 19.61 2.75
C ASP A 31 5.52 20.93 2.13
N LEU A 32 4.63 21.65 1.46
CA LEU A 32 4.98 22.80 0.61
C LEU A 32 4.35 24.11 1.07
N THR A 33 3.61 24.10 2.18
CA THR A 33 2.97 25.29 2.75
C THR A 33 3.22 25.39 4.25
N ASN A 34 2.64 26.41 4.90
CA ASN A 34 2.62 26.54 6.37
C ASN A 34 1.22 26.26 6.92
N ALA A 35 0.43 25.41 6.25
CA ALA A 35 -0.91 25.05 6.70
C ALA A 35 -0.84 24.36 8.08
N PRO A 36 -1.73 24.69 9.03
CA PRO A 36 -1.80 24.00 10.31
C PRO A 36 -2.16 22.51 10.15
N ASP A 37 -1.64 21.64 11.03
CA ASP A 37 -1.92 20.19 11.03
C ASP A 37 -3.41 19.86 11.01
N GLN A 38 -4.24 20.68 11.67
CA GLN A 38 -5.68 20.52 11.68
C GLN A 38 -6.30 20.69 10.30
N GLU A 39 -5.83 21.65 9.50
CA GLU A 39 -6.30 21.87 8.13
C GLU A 39 -5.82 20.76 7.20
N VAL A 40 -4.57 20.33 7.35
CA VAL A 40 -4.01 19.17 6.62
C VAL A 40 -4.82 17.91 6.90
N THR A 41 -5.14 17.65 8.16
CA THR A 41 -5.93 16.49 8.59
C THR A 41 -7.36 16.57 8.03
N ALA A 42 -8.00 17.74 8.13
CA ALA A 42 -9.35 17.96 7.58
C ALA A 42 -9.38 17.74 6.06
N GLU A 43 -8.31 18.11 5.36
CA GLU A 43 -8.18 17.88 3.93
C GLU A 43 -7.98 16.39 3.60
N ARG A 44 -7.09 15.71 4.32
CA ARG A 44 -6.82 14.27 4.17
C ARG A 44 -8.07 13.42 4.42
N ILE A 45 -8.92 13.77 5.37
CA ILE A 45 -10.18 13.04 5.65
C ILE A 45 -11.09 12.94 4.42
N LYS A 46 -11.04 13.92 3.50
CA LYS A 46 -11.88 13.93 2.29
C LYS A 46 -11.57 12.77 1.34
N ILE A 47 -10.39 12.15 1.41
CA ILE A 47 -10.00 11.03 0.53
C ILE A 47 -11.03 9.89 0.58
N ALA A 48 -11.64 9.66 1.75
CA ALA A 48 -12.62 8.58 1.93
C ALA A 48 -13.91 8.82 1.12
N THR A 49 -14.27 10.09 0.87
CA THR A 49 -15.61 10.46 0.36
C THR A 49 -15.58 11.31 -0.91
N GLU A 50 -14.42 11.84 -1.29
CA GLU A 50 -14.21 12.67 -2.48
C GLU A 50 -13.06 12.13 -3.34
N GLY A 51 -13.09 12.44 -4.63
CA GLY A 51 -11.94 12.24 -5.51
C GLY A 51 -11.62 10.77 -5.81
N TRP A 52 -10.33 10.51 -6.03
CA TRP A 52 -9.83 9.19 -6.45
C TRP A 52 -9.92 8.14 -5.35
N GLY A 53 -9.70 8.50 -4.08
CA GLY A 53 -9.84 7.57 -2.96
C GLY A 53 -11.26 7.00 -2.86
N ALA A 54 -12.27 7.87 -2.90
CA ALA A 54 -13.68 7.46 -2.91
C ALA A 54 -14.05 6.61 -4.14
N GLN A 55 -13.49 6.94 -5.31
CA GLN A 55 -13.70 6.15 -6.53
C GLN A 55 -13.12 4.73 -6.39
N LEU A 56 -11.90 4.60 -5.85
CA LEU A 56 -11.28 3.30 -5.60
C LEU A 56 -12.11 2.48 -4.59
N LEU A 57 -12.52 3.08 -3.48
CA LEU A 57 -13.38 2.43 -2.49
C LEU A 57 -14.71 1.96 -3.12
N ALA A 58 -15.32 2.76 -3.98
CA ALA A 58 -16.56 2.41 -4.67
C ALA A 58 -16.39 1.29 -5.73
N LEU A 59 -15.17 1.04 -6.21
CA LEU A 59 -14.86 -0.04 -7.15
C LEU A 59 -14.66 -1.40 -6.46
N GLN A 60 -14.68 -1.46 -5.13
CA GLN A 60 -14.54 -2.72 -4.40
C GLN A 60 -15.71 -3.65 -4.73
N GLY A 61 -15.39 -4.90 -5.04
CA GLY A 61 -16.37 -5.94 -5.29
C GLY A 61 -17.14 -6.35 -4.02
N ALA A 62 -18.32 -6.94 -4.20
CA ALA A 62 -19.08 -7.51 -3.09
C ALA A 62 -18.37 -8.68 -2.38
N ASP A 63 -17.36 -9.26 -3.03
CA ASP A 63 -16.45 -10.27 -2.47
C ASP A 63 -15.31 -9.66 -1.64
N GLY A 64 -15.27 -8.33 -1.49
CA GLY A 64 -14.24 -7.61 -0.76
C GLY A 64 -12.95 -7.35 -1.54
N SER A 65 -12.83 -7.86 -2.77
CA SER A 65 -11.62 -7.72 -3.57
C SER A 65 -11.70 -6.53 -4.52
N TRP A 66 -10.55 -6.14 -5.07
CA TRP A 66 -10.49 -5.42 -6.34
C TRP A 66 -10.05 -6.38 -7.44
N ALA A 67 -10.76 -6.31 -8.57
CA ALA A 67 -10.56 -7.17 -9.74
C ALA A 67 -10.68 -8.69 -9.47
N GLY A 68 -11.34 -9.12 -8.39
CA GLY A 68 -11.61 -10.52 -8.11
C GLY A 68 -10.41 -11.32 -7.57
N THR A 69 -9.30 -10.68 -7.21
CA THR A 69 -8.06 -11.37 -6.83
C THR A 69 -7.19 -10.58 -5.86
N ALA A 70 -6.39 -11.29 -5.06
CA ALA A 70 -5.32 -10.70 -4.24
C ALA A 70 -4.29 -9.97 -5.12
N TRP A 71 -3.85 -10.62 -6.20
CA TRP A 71 -2.80 -10.13 -7.08
C TRP A 71 -3.03 -10.48 -8.56
N ASN A 72 -2.60 -9.60 -9.45
CA ASN A 72 -2.52 -9.82 -10.89
C ASN A 72 -1.49 -8.90 -11.55
N HIS A 73 -1.12 -9.18 -12.80
CA HIS A 73 -0.24 -8.33 -13.62
C HIS A 73 -0.92 -7.07 -14.20
N GLY A 74 -2.21 -6.87 -13.90
CA GLY A 74 -3.04 -5.79 -14.45
C GLY A 74 -3.00 -4.49 -13.64
N TRP A 75 -2.24 -4.44 -12.54
CA TRP A 75 -2.08 -3.27 -11.67
C TRP A 75 -3.38 -2.78 -11.02
N ASN A 76 -4.39 -3.64 -10.91
CA ASN A 76 -5.71 -3.31 -10.39
C ASN A 76 -6.24 -4.32 -9.35
N SER A 77 -5.38 -5.23 -8.89
CA SER A 77 -5.74 -6.21 -7.86
C SER A 77 -5.92 -5.56 -6.48
N THR A 78 -6.43 -6.34 -5.54
CA THR A 78 -6.58 -5.94 -4.13
C THR A 78 -5.29 -5.36 -3.54
N MET A 79 -4.13 -6.01 -3.75
CA MET A 79 -2.83 -5.49 -3.30
C MET A 79 -2.52 -4.10 -3.86
N HIS A 80 -2.69 -3.90 -5.17
CA HIS A 80 -2.38 -2.62 -5.83
C HIS A 80 -3.28 -1.49 -5.32
N VAL A 81 -4.57 -1.77 -5.12
CA VAL A 81 -5.51 -0.75 -4.64
C VAL A 81 -5.26 -0.42 -3.17
N LEU A 82 -4.99 -1.40 -2.30
CA LEU A 82 -4.65 -1.12 -0.90
C LEU A 82 -3.35 -0.33 -0.78
N TRP A 83 -2.34 -0.66 -1.59
CA TRP A 83 -1.11 0.13 -1.65
C TRP A 83 -1.40 1.58 -2.07
N LEU A 84 -2.18 1.78 -3.13
CA LEU A 84 -2.52 3.12 -3.61
C LEU A 84 -3.34 3.92 -2.59
N LEU A 85 -4.30 3.29 -1.90
CA LEU A 85 -5.07 3.95 -0.84
C LEU A 85 -4.19 4.38 0.35
N ARG A 86 -3.17 3.58 0.69
CA ARG A 86 -2.14 3.97 1.67
C ARG A 86 -1.32 5.17 1.18
N GLU A 87 -0.79 5.13 -0.04
CA GLU A 87 0.00 6.23 -0.62
C GLU A 87 -0.80 7.53 -0.77
N MET A 88 -2.08 7.42 -1.09
CA MET A 88 -3.01 8.54 -1.11
C MET A 88 -3.22 9.15 0.28
N GLY A 89 -2.99 8.38 1.35
CA GLY A 89 -3.18 8.79 2.72
C GLY A 89 -4.60 8.58 3.23
N LEU A 90 -5.34 7.57 2.76
CA LEU A 90 -6.68 7.27 3.29
C LEU A 90 -6.61 7.08 4.82
N ASP A 91 -7.44 7.78 5.58
CA ASP A 91 -7.44 7.63 7.05
C ASP A 91 -7.83 6.20 7.45
N SER A 92 -6.90 5.47 8.07
CA SER A 92 -7.10 4.07 8.50
C SER A 92 -8.19 3.94 9.57
N ALA A 93 -8.52 5.03 10.26
CA ALA A 93 -9.59 5.07 11.25
C ALA A 93 -10.97 5.40 10.67
N SER A 94 -11.06 5.80 9.39
CA SER A 94 -12.34 6.08 8.73
C SER A 94 -13.22 4.83 8.63
N ASP A 95 -14.54 5.02 8.64
CA ASP A 95 -15.49 3.91 8.52
C ASP A 95 -15.38 3.22 7.16
N GLU A 96 -15.09 3.98 6.10
CA GLU A 96 -14.86 3.48 4.76
C GLU A 96 -13.63 2.59 4.68
N ALA A 97 -12.50 3.01 5.27
CA ALA A 97 -11.28 2.20 5.31
C ALA A 97 -11.50 0.91 6.11
N ARG A 98 -12.09 1.01 7.31
CA ARG A 98 -12.36 -0.15 8.16
C ARG A 98 -13.30 -1.14 7.49
N HIS A 99 -14.32 -0.65 6.80
CA HIS A 99 -15.24 -1.49 6.05
C HIS A 99 -14.51 -2.21 4.91
N ALA A 100 -13.82 -1.47 4.04
CA ALA A 100 -13.17 -2.04 2.88
C ALA A 100 -12.07 -3.03 3.25
N VAL A 101 -11.19 -2.67 4.19
CA VAL A 101 -10.11 -3.54 4.66
C VAL A 101 -10.65 -4.74 5.45
N GLY A 102 -11.74 -4.55 6.20
CA GLY A 102 -12.43 -5.65 6.87
C GLY A 102 -12.93 -6.71 5.88
N LEU A 103 -13.53 -6.28 4.77
CA LEU A 103 -13.94 -7.21 3.71
C LEU A 103 -12.75 -7.94 3.07
N VAL A 104 -11.61 -7.27 2.90
CA VAL A 104 -10.38 -7.92 2.42
C VAL A 104 -9.92 -8.99 3.40
N ARG A 105 -9.81 -8.65 4.68
CA ARG A 105 -9.40 -9.57 5.75
C ARG A 105 -10.29 -10.81 5.79
N ASP A 106 -11.60 -10.62 5.66
CA ASP A 106 -12.57 -11.69 5.88
C ASP A 106 -12.79 -12.58 4.66
N ASN A 107 -12.54 -12.08 3.44
CA ASN A 107 -12.94 -12.77 2.20
C ASN A 107 -11.81 -13.03 1.20
N VAL A 108 -10.76 -12.22 1.16
CA VAL A 108 -9.74 -12.29 0.10
C VAL A 108 -8.62 -13.26 0.49
N HIS A 109 -8.31 -14.17 -0.43
CA HIS A 109 -7.30 -15.21 -0.26
C HIS A 109 -6.29 -15.20 -1.42
N TRP A 110 -5.05 -15.61 -1.11
CA TRP A 110 -4.06 -15.96 -2.12
C TRP A 110 -4.43 -17.28 -2.79
N MET A 111 -4.12 -17.41 -4.07
CA MET A 111 -4.34 -18.64 -4.82
C MET A 111 -3.03 -19.37 -5.05
N GLY A 112 -3.08 -20.71 -5.04
CA GLY A 112 -2.00 -21.58 -5.46
C GLY A 112 -0.97 -21.98 -4.40
N TRP A 113 -0.75 -21.18 -3.37
CA TRP A 113 0.25 -21.46 -2.33
C TRP A 113 -0.39 -21.87 -1.00
N ASP A 114 0.16 -22.90 -0.38
CA ASP A 114 -0.26 -23.39 0.96
C ASP A 114 0.57 -22.75 2.09
N TRP A 115 0.17 -22.98 3.33
CA TRP A 115 0.82 -22.44 4.53
C TRP A 115 2.28 -22.90 4.70
N ASP A 116 2.67 -24.01 4.08
CA ASP A 116 4.05 -24.51 4.08
C ASP A 116 4.91 -23.89 2.96
N GLY A 117 4.35 -22.98 2.16
CA GLY A 117 5.03 -22.35 1.03
C GLY A 117 5.09 -23.23 -0.22
N SER A 118 4.39 -24.38 -0.25
CA SER A 118 4.35 -25.24 -1.42
C SER A 118 3.25 -24.83 -2.41
N TRP A 119 3.57 -24.93 -3.71
CA TRP A 119 2.61 -24.74 -4.79
C TRP A 119 1.67 -25.95 -4.90
N ARG A 120 0.36 -25.70 -4.86
CA ARG A 120 -0.73 -26.69 -4.93
C ARG A 120 -1.55 -26.60 -6.23
N GLY A 121 -1.26 -25.64 -7.10
CA GLY A 121 -1.97 -25.42 -8.37
C GLY A 121 -2.92 -24.22 -8.33
N GLU A 122 -3.20 -23.62 -9.48
CA GLU A 122 -3.86 -22.29 -9.61
C GLU A 122 -5.23 -22.19 -8.91
N ASP A 123 -6.00 -23.29 -8.85
CA ASP A 123 -7.34 -23.31 -8.25
C ASP A 123 -7.34 -23.55 -6.73
N PHE A 124 -6.16 -23.76 -6.11
CA PHE A 124 -6.07 -23.97 -4.68
C PHE A 124 -6.26 -22.66 -3.91
N VAL A 125 -7.24 -22.63 -3.00
CA VAL A 125 -7.45 -21.49 -2.10
C VAL A 125 -6.45 -21.58 -0.94
N GLY A 126 -5.52 -20.63 -0.92
CA GLY A 126 -4.41 -20.57 0.03
C GLY A 126 -4.67 -19.68 1.24
N ASN A 127 -3.64 -18.95 1.63
CA ASN A 127 -3.65 -18.11 2.84
C ASN A 127 -4.62 -16.92 2.71
N PRO A 128 -5.22 -16.44 3.81
CA PRO A 128 -5.88 -15.13 3.84
C PRO A 128 -4.94 -14.00 3.39
N PHE A 129 -5.49 -12.92 2.84
CA PHE A 129 -4.69 -11.85 2.23
C PHE A 129 -3.57 -11.32 3.13
N PHE A 130 -3.86 -10.95 4.38
CA PHE A 130 -2.87 -10.40 5.33
C PHE A 130 -1.93 -11.44 5.94
N ALA A 131 -2.17 -12.74 5.72
CA ALA A 131 -1.22 -13.79 6.06
C ALA A 131 -0.10 -13.96 5.01
N GLY A 132 -0.22 -13.26 3.87
CA GLY A 132 0.79 -13.19 2.82
C GLY A 132 0.90 -14.46 1.96
N GLU A 133 1.75 -14.36 0.96
CA GLU A 133 2.17 -15.45 0.10
C GLU A 133 3.67 -15.76 0.29
N VAL A 134 4.39 -16.19 -0.73
CA VAL A 134 5.79 -16.63 -0.68
C VAL A 134 6.83 -15.55 -1.03
N GLU A 135 6.57 -14.66 -1.98
CA GLU A 135 7.53 -13.69 -2.47
C GLU A 135 7.74 -12.52 -1.49
N PRO A 136 8.98 -12.26 -1.03
CA PRO A 136 9.25 -11.18 -0.07
C PRO A 136 8.87 -9.79 -0.60
N CYS A 137 8.88 -9.58 -1.92
CA CYS A 137 8.52 -8.32 -2.55
C CYS A 137 7.00 -8.03 -2.43
N ILE A 138 6.17 -9.05 -2.66
CA ILE A 138 4.72 -8.95 -2.51
C ILE A 138 4.37 -8.86 -1.02
N ASN A 139 4.94 -9.75 -0.19
CA ASN A 139 4.74 -9.74 1.25
C ASN A 139 5.10 -8.40 1.90
N GLY A 140 6.20 -7.75 1.50
CA GLY A 140 6.54 -6.41 1.96
C GLY A 140 5.43 -5.39 1.67
N GLN A 141 4.90 -5.35 0.45
CA GLN A 141 3.82 -4.42 0.09
C GLN A 141 2.51 -4.72 0.84
N VAL A 142 2.18 -6.01 1.01
CA VAL A 142 0.99 -6.45 1.76
C VAL A 142 1.10 -6.07 3.22
N MET A 143 2.26 -6.27 3.84
CA MET A 143 2.51 -5.91 5.24
C MET A 143 2.56 -4.40 5.45
N ALA A 144 3.13 -3.62 4.52
CA ALA A 144 3.06 -2.15 4.60
C ALA A 144 1.59 -1.68 4.59
N GLY A 145 0.76 -2.21 3.69
CA GLY A 145 -0.68 -1.91 3.69
C GLY A 145 -1.37 -2.39 4.97
N GLY A 146 -1.09 -3.62 5.39
CA GLY A 146 -1.70 -4.22 6.58
C GLY A 146 -1.36 -3.47 7.87
N ALA A 147 -0.10 -3.10 8.09
CA ALA A 147 0.34 -2.32 9.24
C ALA A 147 -0.34 -0.94 9.27
N TYR A 148 -0.35 -0.23 8.14
CA TYR A 148 -1.02 1.07 8.01
C TYR A 148 -2.51 0.99 8.34
N PHE A 149 -3.20 -0.07 7.90
CA PHE A 149 -4.61 -0.31 8.17
C PHE A 149 -4.88 -1.17 9.43
N HIS A 150 -3.90 -1.34 10.31
CA HIS A 150 -4.01 -2.06 11.58
C HIS A 150 -4.52 -3.51 11.46
N GLN A 151 -4.03 -4.25 10.47
CA GLN A 151 -4.29 -5.68 10.28
C GLN A 151 -3.14 -6.54 10.81
N ASP A 152 -3.48 -7.75 11.26
CA ASP A 152 -2.50 -8.72 11.71
C ASP A 152 -1.68 -9.25 10.53
N CYS A 153 -0.39 -8.91 10.53
CA CYS A 153 0.60 -9.34 9.54
C CYS A 153 1.76 -10.11 10.19
N GLN A 154 1.57 -10.69 11.40
CA GLN A 154 2.66 -11.30 12.16
C GLN A 154 3.39 -12.39 11.36
N ARG A 155 2.63 -13.20 10.62
CA ARG A 155 3.21 -14.24 9.76
C ARG A 155 4.14 -13.66 8.69
N ILE A 156 3.77 -12.52 8.10
CA ILE A 156 4.62 -11.87 7.10
C ILE A 156 5.89 -11.34 7.77
N LEU A 157 5.77 -10.67 8.91
CA LEU A 157 6.91 -10.19 9.69
C LEU A 157 7.90 -11.32 10.00
N ASP A 158 7.41 -12.42 10.57
CA ASP A 158 8.23 -13.58 10.94
C ASP A 158 8.99 -14.15 9.73
N ARG A 159 8.31 -14.24 8.57
CA ARG A 159 8.93 -14.70 7.32
C ARG A 159 10.01 -13.73 6.84
N LEU A 160 9.69 -12.45 6.75
CA LEU A 160 10.64 -11.44 6.27
C LEU A 160 11.89 -11.39 7.16
N LEU A 161 11.75 -11.46 8.48
CA LEU A 161 12.90 -11.52 9.39
C LEU A 161 13.74 -12.79 9.20
N ALA A 162 13.11 -13.94 8.96
CA ALA A 162 13.80 -15.20 8.72
C ALA A 162 14.47 -15.29 7.33
N GLU A 163 13.96 -14.56 6.34
CA GLU A 163 14.39 -14.61 4.95
C GLU A 163 15.47 -13.56 4.59
N GLN A 164 15.92 -12.75 5.56
CA GLN A 164 16.98 -11.76 5.32
C GLN A 164 18.29 -12.44 4.88
N LEU A 165 18.84 -11.98 3.75
CA LEU A 165 20.10 -12.49 3.20
C LEU A 165 21.30 -11.96 3.99
N SER A 166 22.45 -12.63 3.84
CA SER A 166 23.69 -12.26 4.55
C SER A 166 24.23 -10.86 4.23
N ASP A 167 23.80 -10.26 3.11
CA ASP A 167 24.13 -8.89 2.74
C ASP A 167 23.12 -7.85 3.28
N GLY A 168 22.14 -8.27 4.08
CA GLY A 168 21.20 -7.43 4.83
C GLY A 168 19.90 -7.11 4.11
N GLY A 169 19.70 -7.58 2.87
CA GLY A 169 18.47 -7.33 2.11
C GLY A 169 17.69 -8.60 1.77
N TRP A 170 16.81 -8.50 0.77
CA TRP A 170 15.89 -9.57 0.34
C TRP A 170 15.89 -9.75 -1.18
N ASN A 171 15.49 -10.94 -1.63
CA ASN A 171 15.33 -11.25 -3.05
C ASN A 171 14.24 -12.31 -3.27
N CYS A 172 13.30 -12.05 -4.20
CA CYS A 172 12.28 -13.03 -4.61
C CYS A 172 12.91 -14.25 -5.32
N GLU A 173 14.13 -14.12 -5.88
CA GLU A 173 14.91 -15.23 -6.46
C GLU A 173 15.79 -15.98 -5.45
N ALA A 174 15.67 -15.70 -4.14
CA ALA A 174 16.46 -16.40 -3.12
C ALA A 174 16.17 -17.91 -3.09
N GLU A 175 14.91 -18.31 -3.28
CA GLU A 175 14.51 -19.72 -3.38
C GLU A 175 15.13 -20.43 -4.59
N ASN A 176 15.43 -19.68 -5.66
CA ASN A 176 16.11 -20.16 -6.86
C ASN A 176 17.64 -20.07 -6.76
N GLY A 177 18.18 -19.79 -5.56
CA GLY A 177 19.60 -19.81 -5.25
C GLY A 177 20.31 -18.46 -5.34
N SER A 178 19.57 -17.35 -5.48
CA SER A 178 20.18 -16.02 -5.42
C SER A 178 20.72 -15.74 -4.02
N THR A 179 21.98 -15.33 -3.93
CA THR A 179 22.64 -14.90 -2.68
C THR A 179 22.84 -13.38 -2.62
N ARG A 180 22.25 -12.65 -3.57
CA ARG A 180 22.36 -11.20 -3.69
C ARG A 180 21.00 -10.57 -3.49
N SER A 181 20.94 -9.59 -2.62
CA SER A 181 19.73 -8.78 -2.46
C SER A 181 19.38 -8.03 -3.73
N SER A 182 18.08 -7.93 -3.99
CA SER A 182 17.54 -7.11 -5.08
C SER A 182 17.07 -5.78 -4.51
N PHE A 183 17.29 -4.69 -5.25
CA PHE A 183 16.95 -3.34 -4.79
C PHE A 183 15.45 -3.22 -4.47
N ASN A 184 14.58 -3.62 -5.40
CA ASN A 184 13.14 -3.50 -5.25
C ASN A 184 12.61 -4.27 -4.03
N THR A 185 12.94 -5.57 -3.93
CA THR A 185 12.49 -6.40 -2.80
C THR A 185 12.99 -5.85 -1.47
N THR A 186 14.25 -5.40 -1.42
CA THR A 186 14.81 -4.83 -0.18
C THR A 186 14.06 -3.57 0.24
N ILE A 187 13.74 -2.67 -0.69
CA ILE A 187 12.96 -1.46 -0.39
C ILE A 187 11.54 -1.82 0.08
N CYS A 188 10.84 -2.73 -0.61
CA CYS A 188 9.50 -3.16 -0.19
C CYS A 188 9.48 -3.72 1.23
N VAL A 189 10.49 -4.51 1.62
CA VAL A 189 10.58 -5.05 2.97
C VAL A 189 10.92 -3.97 4.00
N LEU A 190 11.87 -3.08 3.71
CA LEU A 190 12.23 -1.99 4.63
C LEU A 190 11.07 -1.03 4.87
N GLU A 191 10.29 -0.71 3.82
CA GLU A 191 9.07 0.10 3.96
C GLU A 191 8.01 -0.60 4.83
N ALA A 192 7.87 -1.91 4.70
CA ALA A 192 6.96 -2.70 5.52
C ALA A 192 7.35 -2.71 7.01
N LEU A 193 8.64 -2.93 7.29
CA LEU A 193 9.17 -2.93 8.65
C LEU A 193 9.04 -1.55 9.30
N LEU A 194 9.33 -0.48 8.56
CA LEU A 194 9.15 0.90 9.03
C LEU A 194 7.67 1.17 9.35
N GLU A 195 6.75 0.79 8.46
CA GLU A 195 5.32 0.99 8.69
C GLU A 195 4.82 0.21 9.91
N TYR A 196 5.31 -1.02 10.12
CA TYR A 196 4.98 -1.83 11.28
C TYR A 196 5.44 -1.19 12.60
N GLU A 197 6.66 -0.65 12.64
CA GLU A 197 7.16 0.11 13.79
C GLU A 197 6.31 1.36 14.06
N LEU A 198 6.01 2.14 13.01
CA LEU A 198 5.16 3.34 13.11
C LEU A 198 3.74 3.04 13.59
N ALA A 199 3.19 1.87 13.25
CA ALA A 199 1.88 1.41 13.68
C ALA A 199 1.86 0.92 15.15
N GLY A 200 3.01 0.93 15.84
CA GLY A 200 3.14 0.52 17.25
C GLY A 200 3.48 -0.97 17.43
N GLY A 201 3.91 -1.64 16.37
CA GLY A 201 4.54 -2.95 16.47
C GLY A 201 5.87 -2.85 17.21
N ASN A 202 6.17 -3.84 18.06
CA ASN A 202 7.47 -4.00 18.70
C ASN A 202 8.06 -5.35 18.25
N ASP A 203 9.39 -5.39 18.16
CA ASP A 203 10.19 -6.62 17.98
C ASP A 203 10.10 -7.58 19.19
#